data_AF-A0A925DL47-F1
#
_entry.id   AF-A0A925DL47-F1
#
_cell.length_a   1.000
_cell.length_b   1.000
_cell.length_c   1.000
_cell.angle_alpha   90.00
_cell.angle_beta   90.00
_cell.angle_gamma   90.00
#
_symmetry.space_group_name_H-M   'P 1'
#
loop_
_entity.id
_entity.type
_entity.pdbx_description
1 polymer ?
#
loop_
_entity_poly.entity_id
_entity_poly.type
_entity_poly.pdbx_seq_one_letter_code
_entity_poly.pdbx_strand_id
1 'polypeptide(L)' 'LPTAGHLPLPYVMGYDTRPLLTLPEKEKFLNAAADNNYYLFLEHDAHNEIITVEKTEKGVRLKERCSCDDILK' A
#
# COMPACT_ATOMS: atom_id res chain seq x y z
N LEU A 1 -5.50 -0.42 -0.49
CA LEU A 1 -5.09 0.96 -0.87
C LEU A 1 -5.48 1.18 -2.32
N PRO A 2 -5.84 2.40 -2.76
CA PRO A 2 -6.29 2.62 -4.13
C PRO A 2 -5.12 2.64 -5.12
N THR A 3 -4.06 3.38 -4.78
CA THR A 3 -2.87 3.54 -5.61
C THR A 3 -1.60 3.60 -4.76
N ALA A 4 -0.44 3.40 -5.39
CA ALA A 4 0.86 3.49 -4.73
C ALA A 4 1.12 4.89 -4.13
N GLY A 5 0.50 5.92 -4.70
CA GLY A 5 0.52 7.28 -4.16
C GLY A 5 -0.06 7.38 -2.74
N HIS A 6 -0.89 6.43 -2.32
CA HIS A 6 -1.47 6.41 -0.97
C HIS A 6 -0.58 5.71 0.07
N LEU A 7 0.66 5.31 -0.26
CA LEU A 7 1.56 4.69 0.73
C LEU A 7 1.96 5.62 1.89
N PRO A 8 2.30 6.91 1.68
CA PRO A 8 2.54 7.81 2.79
C PRO A 8 1.34 7.85 3.73
N LEU A 9 1.59 7.67 5.02
CA LEU A 9 0.53 7.56 6.02
C LEU A 9 -0.48 8.72 5.96
N PRO A 10 -0.04 10.00 5.87
CA PRO A 10 -0.95 11.15 5.81
C PRO A 10 -1.83 11.22 4.56
N TYR A 11 -1.53 10.45 3.52
CA TYR A 11 -2.26 10.49 2.26
C TYR A 11 -3.45 9.54 2.36
N VAL A 12 -4.55 10.09 2.90
CA VAL A 12 -5.82 9.39 3.10
C VAL A 12 -6.70 9.58 1.87
N MET A 13 -7.61 8.64 1.66
CA MET A 13 -8.52 8.61 0.53
C MET A 13 -9.59 9.70 0.70
N GLY A 14 -9.90 10.46 -0.36
CA GLY A 14 -10.85 11.58 -0.28
C GLY A 14 -12.30 11.17 0.04
N TYR A 15 -12.63 9.89 -0.14
CA TYR A 15 -13.93 9.30 0.20
C TYR A 15 -13.97 8.68 1.60
N ASP A 16 -12.88 8.72 2.36
CA ASP A 16 -12.85 8.27 3.74
C ASP A 16 -13.62 9.25 4.65
N THR A 17 -14.59 8.72 5.39
CA THR A 17 -15.42 9.53 6.30
C THR A 17 -14.83 9.65 7.70
N ARG A 18 -13.81 8.84 8.06
CA ARG A 18 -13.22 8.74 9.40
C ARG A 18 -11.69 8.63 9.34
N PRO A 19 -10.97 9.62 8.76
CA PRO A 19 -9.52 9.55 8.53
C PRO A 19 -8.69 9.33 9.82
N LEU A 20 -9.16 9.83 10.97
CA LEU A 20 -8.49 9.63 12.26
C LEU A 20 -8.50 8.17 12.74
N LEU A 21 -9.46 7.36 12.29
CA LEU A 21 -9.51 5.93 12.56
C LEU A 21 -8.70 5.14 11.53
N THR A 22 -8.76 5.55 10.26
CA THR A 22 -8.05 4.86 9.17
C THR A 22 -6.53 4.98 9.28
N LEU A 23 -6.00 6.09 9.79
CA LEU A 23 -4.56 6.29 9.94
C LEU A 23 -3.88 5.17 10.76
N PRO A 24 -4.29 4.87 12.01
CA PRO A 24 -3.67 3.80 12.80
C PRO A 24 -3.93 2.40 12.22
N GLU A 25 -5.05 2.17 11.52
CA GLU A 25 -5.33 0.90 10.84
C GLU A 25 -4.40 0.68 9.65
N LYS A 26 -4.25 1.71 8.80
CA LYS A 26 -3.34 1.72 7.66
C LYS A 26 -1.90 1.55 8.08
N GLU A 27 -1.48 2.20 9.18
CA GLU A 27 -0.13 2.04 9.73
C GLU A 27 0.15 0.58 10.12
N LYS A 28 -0.76 -0.03 10.87
CA LYS A 28 -0.64 -1.45 11.27
C LYS A 28 -0.59 -2.36 10.05
N PHE A 29 -1.49 -2.15 9.08
CA PHE A 29 -1.56 -2.92 7.86
C PHE A 29 -0.27 -2.83 7.03
N LEU A 30 0.22 -1.61 6.80
CA LEU A 30 1.43 -1.39 5.99
C LEU A 30 2.69 -1.95 6.65
N ASN A 31 2.80 -1.86 7.98
CA ASN A 31 3.89 -2.49 8.70
C ASN A 31 3.83 -4.02 8.59
N ALA A 32 2.64 -4.62 8.75
CA ALA A 32 2.46 -6.05 8.58
C ALA A 32 2.78 -6.50 7.15
N ALA A 33 2.40 -5.71 6.13
CA ALA A 33 2.73 -5.98 4.74
C ALA A 33 4.24 -5.96 4.47
N ALA A 34 4.96 -4.99 5.05
CA ALA A 34 6.42 -4.91 4.94
C ALA A 34 7.13 -6.05 5.69
N ASP A 35 6.65 -6.41 6.88
CA ASP A 35 7.27 -7.46 7.71
C ASP A 35 7.05 -8.87 7.14
N ASN A 36 5.89 -9.12 6.53
CA ASN A 36 5.51 -10.44 6.03
C ASN A 36 5.62 -10.56 4.49
N ASN A 37 6.22 -9.58 3.82
CA ASN A 37 6.39 -9.55 2.36
C ASN A 37 5.09 -9.79 1.59
N TYR A 38 4.02 -9.07 1.96
CA TYR A 38 2.74 -9.19 1.27
C TYR A 38 2.82 -8.57 -0.14
N TYR A 39 2.13 -9.22 -1.08
CA TYR A 39 1.75 -8.64 -2.36
C TYR A 39 0.45 -7.85 -2.18
N LEU A 40 0.49 -6.56 -2.50
CA LEU A 40 -0.65 -5.66 -2.41
C LEU A 40 -1.20 -5.40 -3.82
N PHE A 41 -2.40 -5.88 -4.10
CA PHE A 41 -3.12 -5.57 -5.33
C PHE A 41 -3.80 -4.19 -5.22
N LEU A 42 -3.62 -3.33 -6.22
CA LEU A 42 -4.10 -1.95 -6.24
C LEU A 42 -5.13 -1.73 -7.36
N GLU A 43 -6.41 -1.94 -7.03
CA GLU A 43 -7.52 -1.92 -8.01
C GLU A 43 -7.71 -0.62 -8.79
N HIS A 44 -7.20 0.51 -8.27
CA HIS A 44 -7.34 1.83 -8.91
C HIS A 44 -6.01 2.36 -9.48
N ASP A 45 -4.95 1.55 -9.49
CA ASP A 45 -3.64 1.94 -10.00
C ASP A 45 -3.34 1.30 -11.35
N ALA A 46 -3.56 2.06 -12.43
CA ALA A 46 -3.35 1.58 -13.79
C ALA A 46 -1.87 1.29 -14.14
N HIS A 47 -0.92 1.67 -13.29
CA HIS A 47 0.51 1.51 -13.54
C HIS A 47 1.19 0.55 -12.57
N ASN A 48 0.59 0.29 -11.41
CA ASN A 48 1.15 -0.55 -10.35
C ASN A 48 0.10 -1.55 -9.89
N GLU A 49 -0.19 -2.56 -10.71
CA GLU A 49 -1.22 -3.57 -10.44
C GLU A 49 -0.98 -4.28 -9.10
N ILE A 50 0.24 -4.77 -8.89
CA ILE A 50 0.69 -5.40 -7.65
C ILE A 50 1.96 -4.70 -7.18
N ILE A 51 2.07 -4.44 -5.88
CA ILE A 51 3.30 -3.89 -5.28
C ILE A 51 3.71 -4.68 -4.04
N THR A 52 4.98 -4.60 -3.71
CA THR A 52 5.49 -4.92 -2.37
C THR A 52 6.00 -3.66 -1.69
N VAL A 53 6.12 -3.70 -0.37
CA VAL A 53 6.50 -2.55 0.43
C VAL A 53 7.60 -2.90 1.41
N GLU A 54 8.37 -1.89 1.82
CA GLU A 54 9.44 -2.02 2.81
C GLU A 54 9.42 -0.88 3.83
N LYS A 55 10.04 -1.13 4.99
CA LYS A 55 10.22 -0.09 6.02
C LYS A 55 11.39 0.80 5.67
N THR A 56 11.18 2.12 5.73
CA THR A 56 12.22 3.14 5.56
C THR A 56 12.21 4.10 6.74
N GLU A 57 13.21 4.97 6.85
CA GLU A 57 13.25 6.04 7.87
C GLU A 57 12.04 6.98 7.82
N LYS A 58 11.36 7.07 6.66
CA LYS A 58 10.17 7.90 6.45
C LYS A 58 8.86 7.11 6.53
N GLY A 59 8.90 5.90 7.10
CA GLY A 59 7.80 4.95 7.17
C GLY A 59 7.77 3.98 5.99
N VAL A 60 6.68 3.24 5.82
CA VAL A 60 6.56 2.21 4.77
C VAL A 60 6.51 2.84 3.36
N ARG A 61 7.30 2.31 2.42
CA ARG A 61 7.41 2.78 1.03
C ARG A 61 7.36 1.63 0.04
N LEU A 62 7.15 1.98 -1.23
CA LEU A 62 7.14 1.04 -2.35
C LEU A 62 8.54 0.44 -2.49
N LYS A 63 8.60 -0.90 -2.54
CA LYS A 63 9.84 -1.65 -2.77
C LYS A 63 9.90 -2.08 -4.24
N GLU A 64 8.96 -2.92 -4.67
CA GLU A 64 8.89 -3.46 -6.03
C GLU A 64 7.48 -3.36 -6.62
N ARG A 65 7.41 -3.39 -7.96
CA ARG A 65 6.19 -3.41 -8.76
C ARG A 65 6.15 -4.72 -9.53
N CYS A 66 4.98 -5.35 -9.57
CA CYS A 66 4.74 -6.59 -10.26
C CYS A 66 3.48 -6.44 -11.13
N SER A 67 3.42 -7.18 -12.23
CA SER A 67 2.18 -7.34 -12.99
C SER A 67 1.38 -8.54 -12.47
N CYS A 68 0.07 -8.57 -12.73
CA CYS A 68 -0.75 -9.75 -12.45
C CYS A 68 -0.24 -10.98 -13.19
N ASP A 69 0.22 -10.82 -14.43
CA ASP A 69 0.76 -11.89 -15.26
C ASP A 69 2.06 -12.50 -14.70
N ASP A 70 2.82 -11.75 -13.90
CA ASP A 70 4.03 -12.26 -13.25
C ASP A 70 3.71 -13.13 -12.02
N ILE A 71 2.59 -12.86 -11.34
CA ILE A 71 2.29 -13.43 -10.02
C ILE A 71 1.16 -14.48 -10.05
N LEU A 72 0.12 -14.30 -10.88
CA LEU A 72 -1.14 -15.06 -10.83
C LEU A 72 -1.29 -16.12 -11.93
N LYS A 73 -0.18 -16.63 -12.49
CA LYS A 73 -0.18 -17.67 -13.53
C LYS A 73 -0.73 -19.02 -13.06
#